data_AF-W8YP51-F1
#
_entry.id   AF-W8YP51-F1
#
_cell.length_a   1.000
_cell.length_b   1.000
_cell.length_c   1.000
_cell.angle_alpha   90.00
_cell.angle_beta   90.00
_cell.angle_gamma   90.00
#
_symmetry.space_group_name_H-M   'P 1'
#
loop_
_entity.id
_entity.type
_entity.pdbx_description
1 polymer ?
#
loop_
_entity_poly.entity_id
_entity_poly.type
_entity_poly.pdbx_seq_one_letter_code
_entity_poly.pdbx_strand_id
1 'polypeptide(L)' 'MYRGVIDTAEDTHADGFVCVKETIKEARKLEITSNVLISYIDGSDRSGICHQLANNDILNWVRK' A
#
# COMPACT_ATOMS: atom_id res chain seq x y z
N MET A 1 -5.50 -6.38 -0.29
CA MET A 1 -4.51 -5.29 -0.37
C MET A 1 -4.53 -4.40 0.86
N TYR A 2 -5.63 -3.68 1.15
CA TYR A 2 -5.78 -2.86 2.38
C TYR A 2 -5.33 -3.57 3.67
N ARG A 3 -5.88 -4.76 3.93
CA ARG A 3 -5.52 -5.58 5.12
C ARG A 3 -4.05 -5.96 5.22
N GLY A 4 -3.30 -5.92 4.12
CA GLY A 4 -1.88 -6.29 4.11
C GLY A 4 -0.94 -5.09 4.20
N VAL A 5 -1.46 -3.86 4.20
CA VAL A 5 -0.65 -2.63 4.26
C VAL A 5 -1.10 -1.68 5.36
N ILE A 6 -2.30 -1.89 5.95
CA ILE A 6 -2.86 -1.03 6.99
C ILE A 6 -1.97 -0.98 8.23
N ASP A 7 -1.46 -2.12 8.68
CA ASP A 7 -0.59 -2.20 9.85
C ASP A 7 0.70 -1.38 9.64
N THR A 8 1.26 -1.43 8.42
CA THR A 8 2.42 -0.61 8.07
C THR A 8 2.06 0.87 7.95
N ALA A 9 0.91 1.22 7.38
CA ALA A 9 0.48 2.61 7.25
C ALA A 9 0.15 3.25 8.62
N GLU A 10 -0.38 2.46 9.55
CA GLU A 10 -0.71 2.87 10.92
C GLU A 10 0.46 2.69 11.91
N ASP A 11 1.64 2.29 11.44
CA ASP A 11 2.84 2.32 12.26
C ASP A 11 3.31 3.77 12.52
N THR A 12 4.25 3.91 13.45
CA THR A 12 4.89 5.19 13.76
C THR A 12 5.97 5.48 12.72
N HIS A 13 5.75 6.52 11.91
CA HIS A 13 6.72 6.99 10.92
C HIS A 13 7.24 8.37 11.29
N ALA A 14 8.48 8.66 10.91
CA ALA A 14 9.08 9.98 11.14
C ALA A 14 8.30 11.10 10.42
N ASP A 15 7.78 10.81 9.24
CA ASP A 15 6.93 11.70 8.45
C ASP A 15 6.07 10.88 7.46
N GLY A 16 5.17 11.57 6.75
CA GLY A 16 4.31 10.90 5.77
C GLY A 16 5.03 10.36 4.54
N PHE A 17 6.20 10.90 4.19
CA PHE A 17 7.00 10.36 3.09
C PHE A 17 7.63 9.01 3.47
N VAL A 18 8.08 8.85 4.71
CA VAL A 18 8.53 7.56 5.26
C VAL A 18 7.38 6.56 5.29
N CYS A 19 6.20 6.98 5.77
CA CYS A 19 4.99 6.15 5.77
C CYS A 19 4.65 5.60 4.37
N VAL A 20 4.63 6.48 3.36
CA VAL A 20 4.38 6.10 1.95
C VAL A 20 5.40 5.06 1.47
N LYS A 21 6.70 5.30 1.69
CA LYS A 21 7.75 4.39 1.21
C LYS A 21 7.64 3.01 1.84
N GLU A 22 7.48 2.92 3.16
CA GLU A 22 7.39 1.64 3.85
C GLU A 22 6.09 0.90 3.48
N THR A 23 4.96 1.61 3.38
CA THR A 23 3.68 1.03 2.98
C THR A 23 3.72 0.48 1.55
N ILE A 24 4.31 1.23 0.60
CA ILE A 24 4.46 0.76 -0.79
C ILE A 24 5.42 -0.43 -0.86
N LYS A 25 6.50 -0.41 -0.08
CA LYS A 25 7.45 -1.53 0.00
C LYS A 25 6.76 -2.79 0.50
N GLU A 26 5.89 -2.68 1.49
CA GLU A 26 5.10 -3.82 1.98
C GLU A 26 4.06 -4.27 0.95
N ALA A 27 3.37 -3.32 0.30
CA ALA A 27 2.42 -3.59 -0.77
C ALA A 27 3.03 -4.40 -1.93
N ARG A 28 4.32 -4.16 -2.25
CA ARG A 28 5.04 -4.90 -3.29
C ARG A 28 5.33 -6.34 -2.88
N LYS A 29 5.57 -6.60 -1.60
CA LYS A 29 5.81 -7.95 -1.05
C LYS A 29 4.54 -8.78 -0.95
N LEU A 30 3.37 -8.15 -0.88
CA LEU A 30 2.11 -8.87 -0.87
C LEU A 30 1.95 -9.67 -2.16
N GLU A 31 2.06 -10.99 -2.04
CA GLU A 31 1.71 -11.91 -3.11
C GLU A 31 0.18 -11.97 -3.23
N ILE A 32 -0.36 -11.47 -4.33
CA ILE A 32 -1.79 -11.58 -4.64
C ILE A 32 -2.02 -12.99 -5.18
N THR A 33 -2.03 -13.99 -4.30
CA THR A 33 -2.04 -15.44 -4.66
C THR A 33 -3.40 -15.97 -5.15
N SER A 34 -4.38 -15.13 -5.45
CA SER A 34 -5.72 -15.57 -5.86
C SER A 34 -6.37 -14.66 -6.89
N ASN A 35 -5.88 -14.68 -8.14
CA ASN A 35 -6.70 -14.38 -9.32
C ASN A 35 -6.01 -14.81 -10.63
N VAL A 36 -6.79 -15.17 -11.65
CA VAL A 36 -6.34 -15.39 -13.04
C VAL A 36 -5.61 -14.17 -13.62
N LEU A 37 -5.87 -12.98 -13.06
CA LEU A 37 -5.22 -11.73 -13.45
C LEU A 37 -3.79 -11.56 -12.92
N ILE A 38 -3.25 -12.50 -12.11
CA ILE A 38 -1.90 -12.36 -11.53
C ILE A 38 -0.80 -12.21 -12.59
N SER A 39 -1.00 -12.78 -13.79
CA SER A 39 -0.08 -12.64 -14.93
C SER A 39 -0.06 -11.24 -15.54
N TYR A 40 -1.03 -10.39 -15.19
CA TYR A 40 -1.19 -9.02 -15.68
C TYR A 40 -0.94 -7.96 -14.61
N ILE A 41 -0.66 -8.36 -13.36
CA ILE A 41 -0.42 -7.44 -12.24
C ILE A 41 1.08 -7.42 -11.93
N ASP A 42 1.75 -6.30 -12.23
CA ASP A 42 3.15 -6.10 -11.89
C ASP A 42 3.32 -5.44 -10.50
N GLY A 43 4.56 -5.18 -10.08
CA GLY A 43 4.84 -4.48 -8.81
C GLY A 43 4.43 -2.99 -8.81
N SER A 44 4.27 -2.39 -10.00
CA SER A 44 3.84 -1.01 -10.22
C SER A 44 2.33 -0.87 -9.97
N ASP A 45 1.52 -1.82 -10.44
CA ASP A 45 0.08 -1.88 -10.17
C ASP A 45 -0.21 -1.92 -8.66
N ARG A 46 0.63 -2.66 -7.92
CA ARG A 46 0.55 -2.74 -6.45
C ARG A 46 0.86 -1.40 -5.78
N SER A 47 1.75 -0.59 -6.36
CA SER A 47 2.04 0.74 -5.85
C SER A 47 0.85 1.69 -6.11
N GLY A 48 0.24 1.59 -7.30
CA GLY A 48 -0.92 2.40 -7.68
C GLY A 48 -2.14 2.19 -6.79
N ILE A 49 -2.42 0.96 -6.35
CA ILE A 49 -3.55 0.67 -5.45
C ILE A 49 -3.38 1.37 -4.09
N CYS A 50 -2.16 1.51 -3.56
CA CYS A 50 -1.93 2.23 -2.30
C CYS A 50 -2.29 3.72 -2.43
N HIS A 51 -1.94 4.35 -3.56
CA HIS A 51 -2.35 5.72 -3.85
C HIS A 51 -3.85 5.84 -4.02
N GLN A 52 -4.50 4.87 -4.66
CA GLN A 52 -5.96 4.87 -4.82
C GLN A 52 -6.69 4.72 -3.47
N LEU A 53 -6.15 3.91 -2.56
CA LEU A 53 -6.70 3.81 -1.19
C LEU A 53 -6.57 5.14 -0.43
N ALA A 54 -5.44 5.83 -0.57
CA ALA A 54 -5.27 7.15 0.04
C ALA A 54 -6.17 8.22 -0.59
N ASN A 55 -6.36 8.21 -1.91
CA ASN A 55 -7.29 9.12 -2.60
C ASN A 55 -8.75 8.93 -2.15
N ASN A 56 -9.09 7.72 -1.68
CA ASN A 56 -10.42 7.39 -1.15
C ASN A 56 -10.51 7.58 0.38
N ASP A 57 -9.53 8.24 1.01
CA ASP A 57 -9.44 8.47 2.46
C ASP A 57 -9.39 7.18 3.31
N ILE A 58 -9.02 6.05 2.69
CA ILE A 58 -8.90 4.75 3.38
C ILE A 58 -7.53 4.60 4.05
N LEU A 59 -6.49 5.22 3.50
CA LEU A 59 -5.14 5.29 4.08
C LEU A 59 -4.72 6.75 4.27
N ASN A 60 -4.16 7.07 5.43
CA ASN A 60 -3.67 8.41 5.76
C ASN A 60 -2.14 8.40 5.93
N TRP A 61 -1.44 9.12 5.05
CA TRP A 61 0.03 9.19 5.10
C TRP A 61 0.55 10.09 6.21
N VAL A 62 -0.15 11.20 6.44
CA VAL A 62 0.19 12.19 7.47
C VAL A 62 -0.96 12.23 8.45
N ARG A 63 -0.66 12.04 9.73
CA ARG A 63 -1.62 12.25 10.80
C ARG A 63 -1.70 13.74 11.09
N LYS A 64 -2.91 14.28 11.13
CA LYS A 64 -3.18 15.65 11.60
C LYS A 64 -3.21 15.70 13.11
#